data_AF-A0A6B1HFH7-F1
#
_entry.id   AF-A0A6B1HFH7-F1
#
_cell.length_a   1.000
_cell.length_b   1.000
_cell.length_c   1.000
_cell.angle_alpha   90.00
_cell.angle_beta   90.00
_cell.angle_gamma   90.00
#
_symmetry.space_group_name_H-M   'P 1'
#
loop_
_entity.id
_entity.type
_entity.pdbx_description
1 polymer ?
#
loop_
_entity_poly.entity_id
_entity_poly.type
_entity_poly.pdbx_seq_one_letter_code
_entity_poly.pdbx_strand_id
1 'polypeptide(L)' 'MVREPNDSFVAIDFEIANSRHDSACAVGLAACSGGRVVQSRSYLIRPPGRRFTFTVPARSLRKSQWRRRLRGVNV' A
#
# COMPACT_ATOMS: atom_id res chain seq x y z
N MET A 1 12.99 -14.45 8.35
CA MET A 1 12.38 -13.72 9.48
C MET A 1 11.17 -14.53 9.91
N VAL A 2 11.28 -15.33 10.96
CA VAL A 2 10.15 -16.12 11.49
C VAL A 2 9.37 -15.18 12.41
N ARG A 3 8.07 -14.96 12.13
CA ARG A 3 7.19 -14.11 12.93
C ARG A 3 6.48 -14.95 13.99
N GLU A 4 6.49 -14.50 15.23
CA GLU A 4 5.85 -15.19 16.35
C GLU A 4 4.31 -15.07 16.27
N PRO A 5 3.54 -16.01 16.84
CA PRO A 5 2.07 -16.05 16.75
C PRO A 5 1.35 -14.77 17.23
N ASN A 6 2.00 -13.98 18.09
CA ASN A 6 1.45 -12.74 18.65
C ASN A 6 2.09 -11.46 18.07
N ASP A 7 2.93 -11.60 17.04
CA ASP A 7 3.65 -10.47 16.47
C ASP A 7 2.69 -9.60 15.63
N SER A 8 2.76 -8.28 15.84
CA SER A 8 1.87 -7.29 15.24
C SER A 8 2.68 -6.20 14.55
N PHE A 9 2.28 -5.84 13.33
CA PHE A 9 2.96 -4.81 12.53
C PHE A 9 2.01 -4.12 11.56
N VAL A 10 2.46 -3.01 10.98
CA VAL A 10 1.76 -2.34 9.89
C VAL A 10 2.65 -2.34 8.65
N ALA A 11 2.18 -2.94 7.57
CA ALA A 11 2.79 -2.78 6.25
C ALA A 11 2.31 -1.47 5.62
N ILE A 12 3.25 -0.73 5.03
CA ILE A 12 3.02 0.57 4.39
C ILE A 12 3.54 0.50 2.95
N ASP A 13 2.74 0.99 2.01
CA ASP A 13 3.09 1.07 0.59
C ASP A 13 2.65 2.41 0.00
N PHE A 14 3.51 3.05 -0.80
CA PHE A 14 3.25 4.36 -1.41
C PHE A 14 3.19 4.24 -2.94
N GLU A 15 2.17 4.85 -3.52
CA GLU A 15 2.12 5.09 -4.96
C GLU A 15 2.74 6.46 -5.27
N ILE A 16 3.48 6.57 -6.37
CA ILE A 16 4.12 7.81 -6.81
C ILE A 16 3.46 8.34 -8.08
N ALA A 17 3.34 9.67 -8.19
CA ALA A 17 2.72 10.33 -9.34
C ALA A 17 3.64 10.44 -10.57
N ASN A 18 4.95 10.30 -10.37
CA ASN A 18 5.97 10.34 -11.40
C ASN A 18 7.23 9.58 -10.92
N SER A 19 8.32 9.61 -11.69
CA SER A 19 9.56 8.88 -11.38
C SER A 19 10.33 9.40 -10.16
N ARG A 20 9.84 10.44 -9.48
CA ARG A 20 10.46 10.97 -8.26
C ARG A 20 9.83 10.37 -7.02
N HIS A 21 10.68 9.96 -6.07
CA HIS A 21 10.24 9.42 -4.78
C HIS A 21 9.47 10.43 -3.90
N ASP A 22 9.65 11.73 -4.11
CA ASP A 22 8.93 12.80 -3.41
C ASP A 22 7.51 13.05 -3.95
N SER A 23 7.07 12.28 -4.95
CA SER A 23 5.79 12.46 -5.63
C SER A 23 4.67 11.55 -5.12
N ALA A 24 4.77 11.07 -3.88
CA ALA A 24 3.76 10.19 -3.28
C ALA A 24 2.35 10.77 -3.45
N CYS A 25 1.44 9.96 -4.00
CA CYS A 25 0.08 10.36 -4.35
C CYS A 25 -1.00 9.52 -3.67
N ALA A 26 -0.62 8.37 -3.11
CA ALA A 26 -1.47 7.58 -2.24
C ALA A 26 -0.61 6.77 -1.27
N VAL A 27 -1.22 6.37 -0.15
CA VAL A 27 -0.63 5.44 0.82
C VAL A 27 -1.64 4.34 1.17
N GLY A 28 -1.16 3.11 1.19
CA GLY A 28 -1.86 1.93 1.70
C GLY A 28 -1.28 1.50 3.05
N LEU A 29 -2.16 1.18 4.00
CA LEU A 29 -1.81 0.64 5.31
C LEU A 29 -2.49 -0.72 5.49
N ALA A 30 -1.75 -1.72 5.95
CA ALA A 30 -2.28 -3.01 6.36
C ALA A 30 -1.76 -3.37 7.76
N ALA A 31 -2.65 -3.37 8.74
CA ALA A 31 -2.35 -3.89 10.07
C ALA A 31 -2.40 -5.41 10.02
N CYS A 32 -1.34 -6.05 10.52
CA CYS A 32 -1.15 -7.48 10.53
C CYS A 32 -0.90 -7.96 11.96
N SER A 33 -1.50 -9.08 12.33
CA SER A 33 -1.30 -9.76 13.61
C SER A 33 -1.28 -11.27 13.37
N GLY A 34 -0.30 -11.97 13.94
CA GLY A 34 -0.19 -13.43 13.80
C GLY A 34 -0.15 -13.90 12.34
N GLY A 35 0.60 -13.18 11.49
CA GLY A 35 0.73 -13.50 10.05
C GLY A 35 -0.51 -13.22 9.20
N ARG A 36 -1.52 -12.50 9.72
CA ARG A 36 -2.76 -12.19 8.98
C ARG A 36 -3.06 -10.70 8.98
N VAL A 37 -3.56 -10.19 7.86
CA VAL A 37 -4.08 -8.82 7.77
C VAL A 37 -5.40 -8.72 8.53
N VAL A 38 -5.44 -7.90 9.59
CA VAL A 38 -6.62 -7.69 10.43
C VAL A 38 -7.36 -6.40 10.07
N GLN A 39 -6.67 -5.41 9.51
CA GLN A 39 -7.29 -4.17 9.04
C GLN A 39 -6.51 -3.57 7.87
N SER A 40 -7.20 -2.87 6.97
CA SER A 40 -6.53 -2.05 5.96
C SER A 40 -7.23 -0.71 5.76
N ARG A 41 -6.44 0.30 5.40
CA ARG A 41 -6.91 1.64 5.04
C ARG A 41 -6.08 2.18 3.89
N SER A 42 -6.64 3.11 3.12
CA SER A 42 -5.90 3.86 2.11
C SER A 42 -6.32 5.31 2.09
N TYR A 43 -5.36 6.17 1.76
CA TYR A 43 -5.54 7.62 1.71
C TYR A 43 -4.88 8.18 0.45
N LEU A 44 -5.46 9.26 -0.08
CA LEU A 44 -4.84 10.03 -1.15
C LEU A 44 -3.92 11.08 -0.53
N ILE A 45 -2.77 11.28 -1.17
CA ILE A 45 -1.78 12.28 -0.81
C ILE A 45 -1.73 13.27 -1.98
N ARG A 46 -1.73 14.57 -1.69
CA ARG A 46 -1.47 15.56 -2.73
C ARG A 46 0.05 15.74 -2.84
N PRO A 47 0.69 15.33 -3.95
CA PRO A 47 2.12 15.53 -4.11
C PRO A 47 2.47 17.02 -4.17
N PRO A 48 3.69 17.42 -3.76
CA PRO A 48 4.11 18.82 -3.73
C PRO A 48 4.17 19.46 -5.13
N GLY A 49 4.39 18.64 -6.17
CA GLY A 49 4.39 19.07 -7.57
C GLY A 49 3.08 18.76 -8.30
N ARG A 50 2.82 19.50 -9.40
CA ARG A 50 1.66 19.28 -10.28
C ARG A 50 1.94 18.36 -11.48
N ARG A 51 3.10 17.70 -11.51
CA ARG A 51 3.52 16.83 -12.63
C ARG A 51 3.07 15.40 -12.39
N PHE A 52 2.26 14.90 -13.31
CA PHE A 52 1.79 13.52 -13.33
C PHE A 52 2.30 12.87 -14.59
N THR A 53 2.94 11.71 -14.44
CA THR A 53 3.42 10.94 -15.58
C THR A 53 2.72 9.60 -15.58
N PHE A 54 1.72 9.44 -16.46
CA PHE A 54 1.03 8.17 -16.68
C PHE A 54 1.87 7.25 -17.58
N THR A 55 3.09 6.89 -17.16
CA THR A 55 3.96 5.99 -17.95
C THR A 55 3.69 4.51 -17.64
N VAL A 56 2.98 4.22 -16.55
CA VAL A 56 2.49 2.90 -16.19
C VAL A 56 1.08 3.07 -15.65
N PRO A 57 0.12 2.17 -15.94
CA PRO A 57 -1.16 2.22 -15.26
C PRO A 57 -0.84 2.17 -13.78
N ALA A 58 -1.28 3.18 -13.00
CA ALA A 58 -1.22 3.14 -11.54
C ALA A 58 -1.83 1.80 -11.11
N ARG A 59 -0.99 0.81 -10.84
CA ARG A 59 -1.40 -0.60 -10.72
C ARG A 59 -2.02 -0.79 -9.34
N SER A 60 -3.19 -0.19 -9.09
CA SER A 60 -4.19 -0.57 -8.06
C SER A 60 -4.91 0.61 -7.39
N LEU A 61 -5.23 1.71 -8.08
CA LEU A 61 -6.17 2.70 -7.52
C LEU A 61 -7.66 2.26 -7.58
N ARG A 62 -7.94 0.94 -7.51
CA ARG A 62 -9.29 0.42 -7.22
C ARG A 62 -9.31 -0.18 -5.81
N LYS A 63 -10.14 0.38 -4.92
CA LYS A 63 -10.43 -0.14 -3.56
C LYS A 63 -10.68 -1.66 -3.52
N SER A 64 -11.28 -2.22 -4.58
CA SER A 64 -11.63 -3.65 -4.67
C SER A 64 -10.44 -4.59 -4.94
N GLN A 65 -9.33 -4.11 -5.50
CA GLN A 65 -8.19 -4.96 -5.88
C GLN A 65 -7.25 -5.28 -4.71
N TRP A 66 -7.14 -4.39 -3.71
CA TRP A 66 -6.30 -4.57 -2.52
C TRP A 66 -6.68 -5.79 -1.66
N ARG A 67 -7.98 -6.02 -1.45
CA ARG A 67 -8.49 -7.19 -0.71
C ARG A 67 -8.20 -8.52 -1.40
N ARG A 68 -7.91 -8.52 -2.70
CA ARG A 68 -7.63 -9.73 -3.48
C ARG A 68 -6.15 -10.11 -3.43
N ARG A 69 -5.27 -9.12 -3.32
CA ARG A 69 -3.81 -9.32 -3.28
C ARG A 69 -3.34 -9.80 -1.91
N LEU A 70 -3.92 -9.26 -0.82
CA LEU A 70 -3.62 -9.70 0.54
C LEU A 70 -4.26 -11.06 0.93
N ARG A 71 -5.13 -11.63 0.08
CA ARG A 71 -5.71 -12.97 0.30
C ARG A 71 -4.74 -14.12 -0.01
N GLY A 72 -3.67 -13.85 -0.76
CA GLY A 72 -2.62 -14.81 -1.07
C GLY A 72 -1.24 -14.44 -0.51
N VAL A 73 -1.15 -13.35 0.26
CA VAL A 73 0.07 -13.01 1.00
C VAL A 73 -0.02 -13.72 2.33
N ASN A 74 0.64 -14.88 2.44
CA ASN A 74 1.12 -15.36 3.73
C ASN A 74 2.25 -14.40 4.12
N VAL A 75 1.94 -13.42 4.97
CA VAL A 75 2.94 -12.56 5.63
C VAL A 75 3.56 -13.29 6.80
#